data_AF-A0A2M8EXW7-F1
#
_entry.id   AF-A0A2M8EXW7-F1
#
_cell.length_a   1.000
_cell.length_b   1.000
_cell.length_c   1.000
_cell.angle_alpha   90.00
_cell.angle_beta   90.00
_cell.angle_gamma   90.00
#
_symmetry.space_group_name_H-M   'P 1'
#
loop_
_entity.id
_entity.type
_entity.pdbx_description
1 polymer ?
#
loop_
_entity_poly.entity_id
_entity_poly.type
_entity_poly.pdbx_seq_one_letter_code
_entity_poly.pdbx_strand_id
1 'polypeptide(L)'
;MTPTPLINPTTFPAVRFANIGALMGVLVPLAYIVGGLVFGWMLIWSAYLIITAGGDKEKVQKAQQTATFAVIGILMIVVAALLVNILGFITNIDFQFI
;
A
#
# COMPACT_ATOMS: atom_id res chain seq x y z
N MET A 1 -31.23 22.68 -22.19
CA MET A 1 -30.59 22.62 -20.85
C MET A 1 -30.99 21.30 -20.25
N THR A 2 -30.14 20.28 -20.29
CA THR A 2 -30.43 19.02 -19.60
C THR A 2 -30.40 19.31 -18.09
N PRO A 3 -31.40 18.89 -17.32
CA PRO A 3 -31.38 19.09 -15.88
C PRO A 3 -30.10 18.45 -15.34
N THR A 4 -29.24 19.25 -14.71
CA THR A 4 -28.06 18.74 -14.03
C THR A 4 -28.54 17.78 -12.94
N PRO A 5 -27.95 16.58 -12.83
CA PRO A 5 -28.33 15.65 -11.77
C PRO A 5 -28.19 16.35 -10.42
N LEU A 6 -29.24 16.30 -9.59
CA LEU A 6 -29.24 16.83 -8.22
C LEU A 6 -28.25 16.10 -7.31
N ILE A 7 -27.51 15.10 -7.82
CA ILE A 7 -26.50 14.34 -7.11
C ILE A 7 -25.24 14.38 -7.99
N ASN A 8 -24.31 15.27 -7.65
CA ASN A 8 -23.04 15.46 -8.36
C ASN A 8 -21.89 15.53 -7.33
N PRO A 9 -20.72 14.88 -7.55
CA PRO A 9 -19.57 14.95 -6.66
C PRO A 9 -18.99 16.37 -6.41
N THR A 10 -19.44 17.40 -7.14
CA THR A 10 -19.13 18.82 -6.87
C THR A 10 -20.11 19.50 -5.93
N THR A 11 -21.34 19.01 -5.81
CA THR A 11 -22.39 19.58 -4.93
C THR A 11 -22.69 18.69 -3.71
N PHE A 12 -22.32 17.41 -3.75
CA PHE A 12 -22.49 16.44 -2.66
C PHE A 12 -21.18 15.68 -2.39
N PRO A 13 -20.36 16.11 -1.42
CA PRO A 13 -19.09 15.46 -1.10
C PRO A 13 -19.26 14.00 -0.61
N ALA A 14 -20.42 13.62 -0.09
CA ALA A 14 -20.73 12.23 0.29
C ALA A 14 -20.78 11.26 -0.92
N VAL A 15 -21.11 11.75 -2.13
CA VAL A 15 -21.12 10.95 -3.38
C VAL A 15 -19.71 10.47 -3.75
N ARG A 16 -18.66 11.17 -3.28
CA ARG A 16 -17.26 10.76 -3.49
C ARG A 16 -16.89 9.48 -2.75
N PHE A 17 -17.68 9.04 -1.76
CA PHE A 17 -17.47 7.77 -1.05
C PHE A 17 -18.52 6.71 -1.38
N ALA A 18 -19.48 7.02 -2.25
CA ALA A 18 -20.56 6.10 -2.63
C ALA A 18 -20.09 4.97 -3.57
N ASN A 19 -18.95 5.14 -4.23
CA ASN A 19 -18.43 4.22 -5.25
C ASN A 19 -17.09 3.61 -4.81
N ILE A 20 -16.95 2.29 -4.97
CA ILE A 20 -15.71 1.56 -4.64
C ILE A 20 -14.50 2.16 -5.37
N GLY A 21 -14.63 2.54 -6.65
CA GLY A 21 -13.53 3.15 -7.40
C GLY A 21 -13.00 4.46 -6.80
N ALA A 22 -13.87 5.27 -6.18
CA ALA A 22 -13.44 6.52 -5.54
C ALA A 22 -12.75 6.27 -4.20
N LEU A 23 -13.13 5.21 -3.47
CA LEU A 23 -12.39 4.74 -2.30
C LEU A 23 -11.01 4.23 -2.69
N MET A 24 -10.91 3.44 -3.77
CA MET A 24 -9.64 2.94 -4.24
C MET A 24 -8.69 4.05 -4.69
N GLY A 25 -9.20 5.10 -5.36
CA GLY A 25 -8.41 6.27 -5.76
C GLY A 25 -7.78 7.04 -4.60
N VAL A 26 -8.29 6.89 -3.37
CA VAL A 26 -7.71 7.49 -2.16
C VAL A 26 -6.90 6.48 -1.36
N LEU A 27 -7.42 5.26 -1.18
CA LEU A 27 -6.82 4.24 -0.32
C LEU A 27 -5.56 3.64 -0.92
N VAL A 28 -5.52 3.41 -2.24
CA VAL A 28 -4.36 2.80 -2.91
C VAL A 28 -3.11 3.68 -2.80
N PRO A 29 -3.13 4.97 -3.19
CA PRO A 29 -1.95 5.83 -3.04
C PRO A 29 -1.57 6.02 -1.57
N LEU A 30 -2.55 6.08 -0.65
CA LEU A 30 -2.27 6.10 0.78
C LEU A 30 -1.54 4.84 1.25
N ALA A 31 -1.98 3.66 0.81
CA ALA A 31 -1.36 2.39 1.17
C ALA A 31 0.08 2.30 0.68
N TYR A 32 0.40 2.83 -0.52
CA TYR A 32 1.78 2.89 -1.00
C TYR A 32 2.67 3.83 -0.17
N ILE A 33 2.18 5.02 0.17
CA ILE A 33 2.91 5.99 0.99
C ILE A 33 3.17 5.40 2.38
N VAL A 34 2.12 4.86 3.02
CA VAL A 34 2.22 4.26 4.35
C VAL A 34 3.11 3.02 4.31
N GLY A 35 2.96 2.15 3.30
CA GLY A 35 3.77 0.96 3.11
C GLY A 35 5.26 1.28 2.97
N GLY A 36 5.60 2.28 2.14
CA GLY A 36 6.98 2.73 1.97
C GLY A 36 7.59 3.32 3.26
N LEU A 37 6.81 4.13 3.98
CA LEU A 37 7.24 4.70 5.27
C LEU A 37 7.46 3.64 6.34
N VAL A 38 6.52 2.69 6.49
CA VAL A 38 6.62 1.60 7.46
C VAL A 38 7.81 0.69 7.13
N PHE A 39 8.02 0.38 5.85
CA PHE A 39 9.18 -0.40 5.42
C PHE A 39 10.50 0.29 5.77
N GLY A 40 10.64 1.57 5.44
CA GLY A 40 11.83 2.35 5.80
C GLY A 40 12.08 2.36 7.31
N TRP A 41 11.02 2.54 8.11
CA TRP A 41 11.10 2.49 9.56
C TRP A 41 11.55 1.12 10.08
N MET A 42 10.97 0.03 9.57
CA MET A 42 11.34 -1.34 9.95
C MET A 42 12.79 -1.67 9.62
N LEU A 43 13.33 -1.18 8.49
CA LEU A 43 14.74 -1.38 8.14
C LEU A 43 15.67 -0.69 9.14
N ILE A 44 15.37 0.55 9.52
CA ILE A 44 16.15 1.30 10.52
C ILE A 44 16.10 0.58 11.87
N TRP A 45 14.91 0.13 12.29
CA TRP A 45 14.75 -0.60 13.54
C TRP A 45 15.50 -1.93 13.54
N SER A 46 15.43 -2.68 12.45
CA SER A 46 16.17 -3.92 12.27
C SER A 46 17.68 -3.69 12.32
N ALA A 47 18.19 -2.67 11.63
CA ALA A 47 19.61 -2.35 11.64
C ALA A 47 20.10 -1.96 13.04
N TYR A 48 19.31 -1.17 13.78
CA TYR A 48 19.60 -0.83 15.17
C TYR A 48 19.66 -2.08 16.06
N LEU A 49 18.74 -3.03 15.87
CA LEU A 49 18.72 -4.28 16.64
C LEU A 49 19.95 -5.16 16.37
N ILE A 50 20.44 -5.20 15.13
CA ILE A 50 21.66 -5.94 14.77
C ILE A 50 22.89 -5.33 15.43
N ILE A 51 23.03 -3.99 15.39
CA ILE A 51 24.20 -3.29 15.95
C ILE A 51 24.22 -3.42 17.49
N THR A 52 23.05 -3.32 18.13
CA THR A 52 22.93 -3.41 19.59
C THR A 52 22.94 -4.86 20.13
N ALA A 53 22.90 -5.87 19.26
CA ALA A 53 22.90 -7.27 19.67
C ALA A 53 24.22 -7.71 20.34
N GLY A 54 25.35 -7.05 20.07
CA GLY A 54 26.61 -7.29 20.78
C GLY A 54 27.13 -8.74 20.73
N GLY A 55 26.71 -9.54 19.76
CA GLY A 55 27.05 -10.97 19.63
C GLY A 55 26.01 -11.96 20.18
N ASP A 56 24.91 -11.45 20.76
CA ASP A 56 23.77 -12.26 21.19
C ASP A 56 23.00 -12.81 19.97
N LYS A 57 23.09 -14.12 19.78
CA LYS A 57 22.48 -14.83 18.64
C LYS A 57 20.96 -14.66 18.59
N GLU A 58 20.29 -14.56 19.74
CA GLU A 58 18.84 -14.44 19.80
C GLU A 58 18.38 -13.08 19.24
N LYS A 59 19.09 -12.01 19.63
CA LYS A 59 18.80 -10.66 19.13
C LYS A 59 19.09 -10.51 17.64
N VAL A 60 20.19 -11.10 17.16
CA VAL A 60 20.49 -11.10 15.72
C VAL A 60 19.41 -11.83 14.92
N GLN A 61 18.95 -12.98 15.42
CA GLN A 61 17.91 -13.78 14.74
C GLN A 61 16.57 -13.03 14.71
N LYS A 62 16.23 -12.33 15.79
CA LYS A 62 15.04 -11.47 15.86
C LYS A 62 15.12 -10.29 14.88
N ALA A 63 16.30 -9.69 14.73
CA ALA A 63 16.51 -8.62 13.75
C ALA A 63 16.35 -9.13 12.31
N GLN A 64 16.97 -10.26 12.00
CA GLN A 64 16.85 -10.89 10.68
C GLN A 64 15.40 -11.21 10.34
N GLN A 65 14.64 -11.79 11.28
CA GLN A 65 13.20 -12.00 11.09
C GLN A 65 12.47 -10.68 10.81
N THR A 66 12.75 -9.63 11.58
CA THR A 66 12.12 -8.31 11.39
C THR A 66 12.40 -7.76 9.99
N ALA A 67 13.65 -7.83 9.51
CA ALA A 67 14.00 -7.46 8.14
C ALA A 67 13.29 -8.32 7.10
N THR A 68 13.22 -9.64 7.29
CA THR A 68 12.51 -10.55 6.38
C THR A 68 11.03 -10.20 6.29
N PHE A 69 10.36 -9.94 7.41
CA PHE A 69 8.96 -9.51 7.42
C PHE A 69 8.76 -8.18 6.71
N ALA A 70 9.68 -7.22 6.89
CA ALA A 70 9.63 -5.95 6.17
C ALA A 70 9.70 -6.16 4.65
N VAL A 71 10.62 -7.01 4.18
CA VAL A 71 10.77 -7.35 2.76
C VAL A 71 9.53 -8.06 2.22
N ILE A 72 8.98 -9.02 2.97
CA ILE A 72 7.74 -9.72 2.60
C ILE A 72 6.56 -8.73 2.49
N GLY A 73 6.49 -7.74 3.38
CA GLY A 73 5.44 -6.70 3.33
C GLY A 73 5.46 -5.90 2.03
N ILE A 74 6.63 -5.47 1.57
CA ILE A 74 6.78 -4.79 0.28
C ILE A 74 6.50 -5.75 -0.88
N LEU A 75 7.01 -6.97 -0.81
CA LEU A 75 6.77 -8.00 -1.83
C LEU A 75 5.26 -8.24 -2.02
N MET A 76 4.48 -8.30 -0.93
CA MET A 76 3.03 -8.45 -0.97
C MET A 76 2.33 -7.30 -1.71
N ILE A 77 2.76 -6.06 -1.46
CA ILE A 77 2.21 -4.89 -2.15
C ILE A 77 2.49 -4.97 -3.66
N VAL A 78 3.72 -5.35 -4.04
CA VAL A 78 4.11 -5.52 -5.44
C VAL A 78 3.31 -6.64 -6.12
N VAL A 79 3.16 -7.79 -5.46
CA VAL A 79 2.37 -8.91 -6.00
C VAL A 79 0.90 -8.53 -6.15
N ALA A 80 0.33 -7.81 -5.19
CA ALA A 80 -1.04 -7.31 -5.30
C ALA A 80 -1.21 -6.39 -6.51
N ALA A 81 -0.27 -5.46 -6.72
CA ALA A 81 -0.28 -4.59 -7.89
C ALA A 81 -0.19 -5.38 -9.20
N LEU A 82 0.70 -6.38 -9.28
CA LEU A 82 0.84 -7.23 -10.46
C LEU A 82 -0.44 -8.01 -10.78
N LEU A 83 -1.10 -8.58 -9.77
CA LEU A 83 -2.37 -9.30 -9.96
C LEU A 83 -3.45 -8.38 -10.53
N VAL A 84 -3.56 -7.15 -10.04
CA VAL A 84 -4.53 -6.17 -10.54
C VAL A 84 -4.20 -5.74 -11.97
N ASN A 85 -2.92 -5.55 -12.31
CA ASN A 85 -2.49 -5.25 -13.68
C ASN A 85 -2.85 -6.39 -14.66
N ILE A 86 -2.68 -7.65 -14.25
CA ILE A 86 -3.07 -8.81 -15.08
C ILE A 86 -4.59 -8.82 -15.31
N LEU A 87 -5.37 -8.52 -14.27
CA LEU A 87 -6.83 -8.39 -14.40
C LEU A 87 -7.23 -7.22 -15.31
N GLY A 88 -6.52 -6.10 -15.25
CA GLY A 88 -6.70 -4.95 -16.14
C GLY A 88 -6.44 -5.30 -17.60
N PHE A 89 -5.38 -6.05 -17.88
CA PHE A 89 -5.05 -6.52 -19.23
C PHE A 89 -6.17 -7.38 -19.83
N ILE A 90 -6.76 -8.29 -19.04
CA ILE A 90 -7.87 -9.15 -19.50
C ILE A 90 -9.16 -8.35 -19.68
N THR A 91 -9.41 -7.36 -18.82
CA THR A 91 -10.64 -6.56 -18.82
C THR A 91 -10.59 -5.37 -19.79
N ASN A 92 -9.44 -5.07 -20.40
CA ASN A 92 -9.18 -3.88 -21.21
C ASN A 92 -9.50 -2.57 -20.47
N ILE A 93 -9.43 -2.61 -19.14
CA ILE A 93 -9.63 -1.46 -18.26
C ILE A 93 -8.28 -1.21 -17.59
N ASP A 94 -7.69 -0.05 -17.86
CA ASP A 94 -6.45 0.36 -17.21
C ASP A 94 -6.74 0.77 -15.76
N PHE A 95 -6.59 -0.22 -14.89
CA PHE A 95 -6.48 -0.04 -13.47
C PHE A 95 -5.09 0.56 -13.19
N GLN A 96 -4.99 1.89 -13.22
CA GLN A 96 -3.76 2.62 -12.89
C GLN A 96 -3.44 2.49 -11.39
N PHE A 97 -2.88 1.33 -11.01
CA PHE A 97 -2.44 1.02 -9.64
C PHE A 97 -0.98 1.41 -9.39
N ILE A 98 -0.33 2.07 -10.34
CA ILE A 98 1.01 2.69 -10.28
C ILE A 98 0.99 3.97 -11.11
#